data_AF-J9W084-F1
#
_entry.id   AF-J9W084-F1
#
_cell.length_a   1.000
_cell.length_b   1.000
_cell.length_c   1.000
_cell.angle_alpha   90.00
_cell.angle_beta   90.00
_cell.angle_gamma   90.00
#
_symmetry.space_group_name_H-M   'P 1'
#
loop_
_entity.id
_entity.type
_entity.pdbx_description
1 polymer ?
#
loop_
_entity_poly.entity_id
_entity_poly.type
_entity_poly.pdbx_seq_one_letter_code
_entity_poly.pdbx_strand_id
1 'polypeptide(L)'
;MAEGYEYPLIDGLDVDEIIDVVNFFEAIEQAYEEAEGIKRADFIKAYRKFQEVVPAKMEQKQLEKEFANRSGYDSYEVIKLSKDGQAANLKVREA
;
A
#
# COMPACT_ATOMS: atom_id res chain seq x y z
N MET A 1 44.56 3.49 7.36
CA MET A 1 43.47 2.87 8.14
C MET A 1 42.22 3.19 7.37
N ALA A 2 41.55 2.19 6.79
CA ALA A 2 40.29 2.42 6.09
C ALA A 2 39.22 2.59 7.18
N GLU A 3 38.89 3.84 7.49
CA GLU A 3 37.74 4.18 8.31
C GLU A 3 36.49 3.67 7.60
N GLY A 4 35.68 2.90 8.32
CA GLY A 4 34.68 1.98 7.79
C GLY A 4 33.73 2.62 6.78
N TYR A 5 33.48 1.89 5.69
CA TYR A 5 32.39 2.20 4.77
C TYR A 5 31.07 2.08 5.52
N GLU A 6 30.42 3.21 5.80
CA GLU A 6 29.00 3.21 6.12
C GLU A 6 28.25 3.02 4.81
N TYR A 7 27.48 1.93 4.72
CA TYR A 7 26.51 1.79 3.66
C TYR A 7 25.52 2.95 3.79
N PRO A 8 25.14 3.63 2.70
CA PRO A 8 24.00 4.53 2.69
C PRO A 8 22.74 3.69 2.83
N LEU A 9 22.51 3.14 4.03
CA LEU A 9 21.17 2.81 4.48
C LEU A 9 20.46 4.16 4.51
N ILE A 10 19.34 4.24 3.81
CA ILE A 10 18.58 5.48 3.62
C ILE A 10 18.28 6.04 5.02
N ASP A 11 18.96 7.12 5.40
CA ASP A 11 18.74 7.79 6.67
C ASP A 11 17.28 8.25 6.75
N GLY A 12 16.54 7.75 7.73
CA GLY A 12 15.22 8.29 8.10
C GLY A 12 13.98 7.45 7.78
N LEU A 13 14.11 6.17 7.41
CA LEU A 13 12.97 5.24 7.38
C LEU A 13 13.18 4.14 8.42
N ASP A 14 12.25 4.00 9.35
CA ASP A 14 12.18 2.81 10.19
C ASP A 14 11.81 1.62 9.29
N VAL A 15 12.48 0.48 9.46
CA VAL A 15 12.23 -0.72 8.64
C VAL A 15 10.75 -1.13 8.73
N ASP A 16 10.13 -0.90 9.88
CA ASP A 16 8.71 -1.19 10.11
C ASP A 16 7.79 -0.27 9.29
N GLU A 17 8.18 0.98 9.07
CA GLU A 17 7.43 1.94 8.24
C GLU A 17 7.45 1.54 6.76
N ILE A 18 8.61 1.10 6.25
CA ILE A 18 8.74 0.57 4.89
C ILE A 18 7.85 -0.66 4.72
N ILE A 19 7.89 -1.58 5.69
CA ILE A 19 7.05 -2.77 5.68
C ILE A 19 5.56 -2.39 5.64
N ASP A 20 5.14 -1.39 6.41
CA ASP A 20 3.75 -0.94 6.42
C ASP A 20 3.30 -0.31 5.10
N VAL A 21 4.18 0.40 4.39
CA VAL A 21 3.91 0.90 3.04
C VAL A 21 3.80 -0.24 2.03
N VAL A 22 4.72 -1.21 2.08
CA VAL A 22 4.70 -2.38 1.19
C VAL A 22 3.42 -3.21 1.42
N ASN A 23 3.07 -3.48 2.67
CA ASN A 23 1.86 -4.23 3.03
C ASN A 23 0.58 -3.59 2.46
N PHE A 24 0.52 -2.25 2.37
CA PHE A 24 -0.62 -1.57 1.77
C PHE A 24 -0.72 -1.83 0.26
N PHE A 25 0.40 -1.80 -0.46
CA PHE A 25 0.42 -2.09 -1.89
C PHE A 25 0.19 -3.57 -2.20
N GLU A 26 0.76 -4.50 -1.43
CA GLU A 26 0.42 -5.93 -1.53
C GLU A 26 -1.07 -6.19 -1.28
N ALA A 27 -1.69 -5.44 -0.36
CA ALA A 27 -3.13 -5.54 -0.10
C ALA A 27 -3.98 -5.06 -1.29
N ILE A 28 -3.46 -4.12 -2.10
CA ILE A 28 -4.07 -3.70 -3.36
C ILE A 28 -3.92 -4.81 -4.40
N GLU A 29 -2.73 -5.39 -4.56
CA GLU A 29 -2.48 -6.51 -5.48
C GLU A 29 -3.43 -7.68 -5.20
N GLN A 30 -3.57 -8.07 -3.93
CA GLN A 30 -4.52 -9.12 -3.52
C GLN A 30 -5.97 -8.80 -3.90
N ALA A 31 -6.38 -7.53 -3.89
CA ALA A 31 -7.73 -7.16 -4.29
C ALA A 31 -7.98 -7.35 -5.80
N TYR A 32 -6.93 -7.33 -6.63
CA TYR A 32 -7.00 -7.56 -8.08
C TYR A 32 -6.72 -9.03 -8.46
N GLU A 33 -5.67 -9.62 -7.90
CA GLU A 33 -5.13 -10.92 -8.34
C GLU A 33 -5.79 -12.12 -7.65
N GLU A 34 -6.13 -11.99 -6.36
CA GLU A 34 -6.62 -13.14 -5.60
C GLU A 34 -8.05 -13.52 -6.00
N ALA A 35 -8.29 -14.83 -6.12
CA ALA A 35 -9.60 -15.35 -6.53
C ALA A 35 -10.72 -14.91 -5.58
N GLU A 36 -10.44 -14.83 -4.28
CA GLU A 36 -11.37 -14.39 -3.24
C GLU A 36 -11.24 -12.91 -2.86
N GLY A 37 -10.26 -12.21 -3.43
CA GLY A 37 -9.86 -10.85 -3.03
C GLY A 37 -9.27 -10.80 -1.62
N ILE A 38 -9.18 -9.59 -1.05
CA ILE A 38 -8.69 -9.37 0.31
C ILE A 38 -9.84 -9.13 1.29
N LYS A 39 -9.74 -9.62 2.54
CA LYS A 39 -10.71 -9.25 3.58
C LYS A 39 -10.71 -7.73 3.79
N ARG A 40 -11.90 -7.13 3.80
CA ARG A 40 -12.08 -5.68 3.98
C ARG A 40 -11.43 -5.18 5.27
N ALA A 41 -11.53 -5.94 6.36
CA ALA A 41 -10.93 -5.58 7.64
C ALA A 41 -9.39 -5.50 7.56
N ASP A 42 -8.77 -6.44 6.85
CA ASP A 42 -7.31 -6.49 6.69
C ASP A 42 -6.82 -5.36 5.79
N PHE A 43 -7.52 -5.08 4.69
CA PHE A 43 -7.23 -3.93 3.84
C PHE A 43 -7.34 -2.60 4.61
N ILE A 44 -8.41 -2.39 5.38
CA ILE A 44 -8.58 -1.16 6.18
C ILE A 44 -7.46 -1.01 7.20
N LYS A 45 -7.01 -2.11 7.81
CA LYS A 45 -5.88 -2.10 8.75
C LYS A 45 -4.58 -1.68 8.06
N ALA A 46 -4.27 -2.26 6.91
CA ALA A 46 -3.09 -1.89 6.11
C ALA A 46 -3.16 -0.42 5.65
N TYR A 47 -4.32 0.02 5.16
CA TYR A 47 -4.52 1.41 4.72
C TYR A 47 -4.34 2.42 5.86
N ARG A 48 -4.82 2.12 7.08
CA ARG A 48 -4.62 3.00 8.24
C ARG A 48 -3.14 3.13 8.62
N LYS A 49 -2.41 2.03 8.65
CA LYS A 49 -0.96 2.03 8.91
C LYS A 49 -0.22 2.85 7.87
N PHE A 50 -0.53 2.66 6.59
CA PHE A 50 0.00 3.49 5.51
C PHE A 50 -0.27 4.99 5.72
N GLN A 51 -1.48 5.36 6.17
CA GLN A 51 -1.82 6.75 6.46
C GLN A 51 -1.11 7.33 7.69
N GLU A 52 -0.79 6.49 8.68
CA GLU A 52 0.00 6.88 9.86
C GLU A 52 1.46 7.13 9.48
N VAL A 53 2.04 6.25 8.65
CA VAL A 53 3.41 6.39 8.14
C VAL A 53 3.55 7.55 7.16
N VAL A 54 2.59 7.70 6.24
CA VAL A 54 2.59 8.75 5.21
C VAL A 54 1.40 9.68 5.45
N PRO A 55 1.45 10.62 6.43
CA PRO A 55 0.29 11.46 6.77
C PRO A 55 -0.04 12.51 5.70
N ALA A 56 0.93 12.88 4.87
CA ALA A 56 0.76 13.89 3.83
C ALA A 56 -0.01 13.33 2.63
N LYS A 57 -1.23 13.84 2.40
CA LYS A 57 -2.07 13.40 1.26
C LYS A 57 -1.41 13.55 -0.11
N MET A 58 -0.56 14.57 -0.30
CA MET A 58 0.15 14.74 -1.57
C MET A 58 1.14 13.61 -1.80
N GLU A 59 1.86 13.20 -0.75
CA GLU A 59 2.82 12.10 -0.79
C GLU A 59 2.13 10.75 -1.00
N GLN A 60 1.02 10.49 -0.30
CA GLN A 60 0.17 9.31 -0.54
C GLN A 60 -0.18 9.19 -2.03
N LYS A 61 -0.67 10.28 -2.64
CA LYS A 61 -1.03 10.30 -4.06
C LYS A 61 0.14 10.08 -5.01
N GLN A 62 1.34 10.55 -4.65
CA GLN A 62 2.54 10.35 -5.46
C GLN A 62 2.94 8.87 -5.45
N LEU A 63 2.89 8.23 -4.28
CA LEU A 63 3.16 6.80 -4.14
C LEU A 63 2.11 5.95 -4.84
N GLU A 64 0.81 6.24 -4.65
CA GLU A 64 -0.30 5.57 -5.35
C GLU A 64 -0.13 5.66 -6.88
N LYS A 65 0.25 6.85 -7.39
CA LYS A 65 0.50 7.06 -8.82
C LYS A 65 1.73 6.31 -9.32
N GLU A 66 2.82 6.30 -8.56
CA GLU A 66 4.03 5.56 -8.92
C GLU A 66 3.76 4.06 -8.95
N PHE A 67 3.03 3.54 -7.97
CA PHE A 67 2.57 2.16 -7.93
C PHE A 67 1.72 1.83 -9.14
N ALA A 68 0.67 2.61 -9.43
CA ALA A 68 -0.20 2.39 -10.59
C ALA A 68 0.56 2.40 -11.93
N ASN A 69 1.57 3.27 -12.08
CA ASN A 69 2.41 3.29 -13.29
C ASN A 69 3.26 2.02 -13.46
N ARG A 70 3.61 1.34 -12.35
CA ARG A 70 4.47 0.15 -12.35
C ARG A 70 3.66 -1.16 -12.41
N SER A 71 2.58 -1.25 -11.65
CA SER A 71 1.75 -2.45 -11.52
C SER A 71 0.54 -2.46 -12.46
N GLY A 72 0.04 -1.29 -12.86
CA GLY A 72 -1.21 -1.14 -13.59
C GLY A 72 -2.46 -1.13 -12.70
N TYR A 73 -2.31 -1.27 -11.38
CA TYR A 73 -3.44 -1.31 -10.45
C TYR A 73 -3.83 0.08 -9.92
N ASP A 74 -5.12 0.39 -9.95
CA ASP A 74 -5.63 1.61 -9.34
C ASP A 74 -5.90 1.39 -7.84
N SER A 75 -5.05 1.97 -7.00
CA SER A 75 -5.20 1.98 -5.54
C SER A 75 -6.49 2.67 -5.09
N TYR A 76 -6.91 3.72 -5.80
CA TYR A 76 -8.09 4.51 -5.45
C TYR A 76 -9.37 3.68 -5.59
N GLU A 77 -9.45 2.80 -6.58
CA GLU A 77 -10.59 1.90 -6.77
C GLU A 77 -10.78 0.99 -5.55
N VAL A 78 -9.71 0.36 -5.06
CA VAL A 78 -9.77 -0.51 -3.87
C VAL A 78 -10.12 0.29 -2.61
N ILE A 79 -9.53 1.49 -2.44
CA ILE A 79 -9.87 2.39 -1.34
C ILE A 79 -11.36 2.75 -1.38
N LYS A 80 -11.90 3.07 -2.57
CA LYS A 80 -13.31 3.42 -2.73
C LYS A 80 -14.21 2.23 -2.41
N LEU A 81 -13.90 1.03 -2.92
CA LEU A 81 -14.62 -0.21 -2.59
C LEU A 81 -14.63 -0.48 -1.07
N SER A 82 -13.51 -0.22 -0.39
CA SER A 82 -13.41 -0.39 1.06
C SER A 82 -14.35 0.54 1.85
N LYS A 83 -14.66 1.73 1.30
CA LYS A 83 -15.51 2.74 1.93
C LYS A 83 -16.99 2.52 1.61
N ASP A 84 -17.29 2.20 0.36
CA ASP A 84 -18.66 2.15 -0.16
C ASP A 84 -19.31 0.76 0.00
N GLY A 85 -18.50 -0.30 0.11
CA GLY A 85 -18.96 -1.69 0.16
C GLY A 85 -19.30 -2.21 1.57
N GLN A 86 -20.32 -3.07 1.66
CA GLN A 86 -20.56 -3.94 2.82
C GLN A 86 -20.00 -5.36 2.64
N ALA A 87 -19.28 -5.62 1.55
CA ALA A 87 -18.69 -6.92 1.28
C ALA A 87 -17.63 -7.27 2.33
N ALA A 88 -17.62 -8.54 2.75
CA ALA A 88 -16.60 -9.06 3.66
C ALA A 88 -15.22 -9.05 3.00
N ASN A 89 -15.16 -9.30 1.69
CA ASN A 89 -13.94 -9.23 0.89
C ASN A 89 -14.06 -8.15 -0.18
N LEU A 90 -12.95 -7.47 -0.44
CA LEU A 90 -12.76 -6.51 -1.50
C LEU A 90 -12.12 -7.22 -2.68
N LYS A 91 -12.82 -7.23 -3.80
CA LYS A 91 -12.32 -7.74 -5.07
C LYS A 91 -12.65 -6.76 -6.17
N VAL A 92 -11.65 -6.31 -6.90
CA VAL A 92 -11.83 -5.54 -8.11
C VAL A 92 -12.23 -6.52 -9.21
N ARG A 93 -13.36 -6.24 -9.86
CA ARG A 93 -13.79 -7.03 -11.02
C ARG A 93 -13.26 -6.31 -12.24
N GLU A 94 -12.32 -6.92 -12.96
CA GLU A 94 -12.03 -6.50 -14.33
C GLU A 94 -13.34 -6.54 -15.13
N ALA A 95 -13.63 -5.45 -15.84
CA ALA A 95 -14.84 -5.28 -16.65
C ALA A 95 -14.73 -6.06 -17.97
#